data_AF-A0A813J3Y6-F1
#
_entry.id   AF-A0A813J3Y6-F1
#
_cell.length_a   1.000
_cell.length_b   1.000
_cell.length_c   1.000
_cell.angle_alpha   90.00
_cell.angle_beta   90.00
_cell.angle_gamma   90.00
#
_symmetry.space_group_name_H-M   'P 1'
#
loop_
_entity.id
_entity.type
_entity.pdbx_description
1 polymer ?
#
loop_
_entity_poly.entity_id
_entity_poly.type
_entity_poly.pdbx_seq_one_letter_code
_entity_poly.pdbx_strand_id
1 'polypeptide(L)'
;MAPELMMRPANEKTDSFALGVVLLEILTRLQPWDQEGMALTDRAVSSGHFEENLLDADAQWPLSEGSFLGKQAVTLTFFDPSSRQTVAALEQGNDFKAHLQRADQLSSSQDGSLPLQAEVVGAAS
;
A
#
# COMPACT_ATOMS: atom_id res chain seq x y z
N MET A 1 -1.97 11.72 8.90
CA MET A 1 -1.07 12.72 8.30
C MET A 1 0.35 12.49 8.80
N ALA A 2 1.38 12.93 8.07
CA ALA A 2 2.76 12.81 8.54
C ALA A 2 2.97 13.60 9.85
N PRO A 3 3.63 13.02 10.87
CA PRO A 3 3.71 13.61 12.21
C PRO A 3 4.44 14.96 12.24
N GLU A 4 5.41 15.17 11.34
CA GLU A 4 6.19 16.40 11.27
C GLU A 4 5.41 17.61 10.75
N LEU A 5 4.24 17.42 10.13
CA LEU A 5 3.43 18.53 9.58
C LEU A 5 2.95 19.52 10.64
N MET A 6 2.94 19.11 11.92
CA MET A 6 2.65 20.02 13.04
C MET A 6 3.74 21.07 13.26
N MET A 7 4.96 20.81 12.78
CA MET A 7 6.16 21.59 13.08
C MET A 7 6.92 22.05 11.83
N ARG A 8 6.63 21.47 10.66
CA ARG A 8 7.36 21.68 9.41
C ARG A 8 6.39 21.77 8.22
N PRO A 9 6.72 22.55 7.17
CA PRO A 9 5.97 22.52 5.92
C PRO A 9 5.99 21.13 5.27
N ALA A 10 4.96 20.86 4.46
CA ALA A 10 4.89 19.67 3.64
C ALA A 10 6.06 19.58 2.66
N ASN A 11 6.51 18.37 2.39
CA ASN A 11 7.55 18.05 1.41
C ASN A 11 7.33 16.63 0.85
N GLU A 12 8.21 16.19 -0.05
CA GLU A 12 8.12 14.87 -0.69
C GLU A 12 8.05 13.69 0.30
N LYS A 13 8.62 13.82 1.51
CA LYS A 13 8.56 12.77 2.54
C LYS A 13 7.19 12.71 3.20
N THR A 14 6.46 13.84 3.26
CA THR A 14 5.08 13.85 3.78
C THR A 14 4.13 13.08 2.86
N ASP A 15 4.35 13.15 1.54
CA ASP A 15 3.63 12.33 0.55
C ASP A 15 3.99 10.86 0.66
N SER A 16 5.28 10.53 0.87
CA SER A 16 5.71 9.15 1.14
C SER A 16 5.02 8.57 2.37
N PHE A 17 4.88 9.34 3.45
CA PHE A 17 4.14 8.89 4.63
C PHE A 17 2.66 8.65 4.32
N ALA A 18 2.02 9.57 3.60
CA ALA A 18 0.63 9.40 3.20
C ALA A 18 0.43 8.13 2.33
N LEU A 19 1.32 7.90 1.36
CA LEU A 19 1.31 6.69 0.54
C LEU A 19 1.46 5.43 1.39
N GLY A 20 2.39 5.41 2.35
CA GLY A 20 2.57 4.27 3.24
C GLY A 20 1.33 3.96 4.07
N VAL A 21 0.63 4.99 4.58
CA VAL A 21 -0.66 4.81 5.28
C VAL A 21 -1.71 4.21 4.35
N VAL A 22 -1.88 4.75 3.14
CA VAL A 22 -2.85 4.24 2.15
C VAL A 22 -2.55 2.80 1.77
N LEU A 23 -1.27 2.44 1.60
CA LEU A 23 -0.88 1.05 1.33
C LEU A 23 -1.25 0.11 2.47
N LEU A 24 -1.05 0.53 3.73
CA LEU A 24 -1.48 -0.26 4.89
C LEU A 24 -3.01 -0.42 4.89
N GLU A 25 -3.78 0.63 4.61
CA GLU A 25 -5.24 0.53 4.50
C GLU A 25 -5.67 -0.46 3.41
N ILE A 26 -5.03 -0.45 2.25
CA ILE A 26 -5.33 -1.38 1.14
C ILE A 26 -5.02 -2.83 1.53
N LEU A 27 -3.84 -3.07 2.12
CA LEU A 27 -3.38 -4.42 2.47
C LEU A 27 -4.21 -5.05 3.58
N THR A 28 -4.71 -4.23 4.52
CA THR A 28 -5.38 -4.71 5.74
C THR A 28 -6.90 -4.53 5.71
N ARG A 29 -7.42 -3.68 4.81
CA ARG A 29 -8.79 -3.15 4.82
C ARG A 29 -9.21 -2.50 6.15
N LEU A 30 -8.23 -2.11 6.98
CA LEU A 30 -8.47 -1.42 8.24
C LEU A 30 -8.41 0.09 8.05
N GLN A 31 -9.12 0.80 8.91
CA GLN A 31 -9.02 2.27 8.99
C GLN A 31 -7.63 2.67 9.54
N PRO A 32 -7.12 3.85 9.18
CA PRO A 32 -5.80 4.30 9.63
C PRO A 32 -5.73 4.60 11.13
N TRP A 33 -6.90 4.79 11.77
CA TRP A 33 -7.06 4.90 13.22
C TRP A 33 -8.24 4.03 13.66
N ASP A 34 -8.08 3.29 14.75
CA ASP A 34 -9.19 2.56 15.39
C ASP A 34 -9.97 3.45 16.37
N GLN A 35 -11.01 2.87 17.00
CA GLN A 35 -11.90 3.61 17.91
C GLN A 35 -11.18 4.04 19.20
N GLU A 36 -10.11 3.34 19.55
CA GLU A 36 -9.23 3.59 20.68
C GLU A 36 -8.15 4.64 20.35
N GLY A 37 -8.06 5.08 19.10
CA GLY A 37 -7.12 6.09 18.63
C GLY A 37 -5.72 5.57 18.33
N MET A 38 -5.52 4.25 18.29
CA MET A 38 -4.25 3.66 17.87
C MET A 38 -4.10 3.77 16.35
N ALA A 39 -2.91 4.20 15.92
CA ALA A 39 -2.60 4.30 14.50
C ALA A 39 -2.29 2.92 13.91
N LEU A 40 -2.79 2.67 12.70
CA LEU A 40 -2.49 1.46 11.92
C LEU A 40 -0.97 1.29 11.70
N THR A 41 -0.23 2.39 11.60
CA THR A 41 1.24 2.39 11.48
C THR A 41 1.91 1.77 12.71
N ASP A 42 1.41 2.07 13.92
CA ASP A 42 1.98 1.55 15.16
C ASP A 42 1.70 0.05 15.31
N ARG A 43 0.50 -0.38 14.91
CA ARG A 43 0.13 -1.79 14.82
C ARG A 43 1.01 -2.53 13.80
N ALA A 44 1.22 -1.97 12.63
CA ALA A 44 2.06 -2.57 11.59
C ALA A 44 3.51 -2.75 12.05
N VAL A 45 4.08 -1.75 12.72
CA VAL A 45 5.43 -1.80 13.30
C VAL A 45 5.53 -2.80 14.45
N SER A 46 4.54 -2.87 15.33
CA SER A 46 4.58 -3.72 16.54
C SER A 46 4.23 -5.19 16.29
N SER A 47 3.50 -5.49 15.21
CA SER A 47 2.90 -6.82 15.02
C SER A 47 3.91 -7.97 14.90
N GLY A 48 5.16 -7.73 14.48
CA GLY A 48 6.21 -8.75 14.27
C GLY A 48 5.91 -9.82 13.20
N HIS A 49 4.62 -10.01 12.89
CA HIS A 49 3.98 -10.99 12.03
C HIS A 49 2.83 -10.26 11.29
N PHE A 50 3.17 -9.26 10.48
CA PHE A 50 2.18 -8.44 9.76
C PHE A 50 1.23 -9.31 8.92
N GLU A 51 1.78 -10.33 8.27
CA GLU A 51 1.09 -11.25 7.39
C GLU A 51 0.04 -12.09 8.12
N GLU A 52 0.29 -12.46 9.37
CA GLU A 52 -0.62 -13.28 10.18
C GLU A 52 -1.67 -12.43 10.89
N ASN A 53 -1.28 -11.22 11.32
CA ASN A 53 -2.07 -10.42 12.26
C ASN A 53 -2.84 -9.27 11.61
N LEU A 54 -2.39 -8.77 10.45
CA LEU A 54 -2.92 -7.54 9.86
C LEU A 54 -3.29 -7.66 8.39
N LEU A 55 -2.56 -8.47 7.61
CA LEU A 55 -2.88 -8.66 6.20
C LEU A 55 -4.29 -9.25 6.05
N ASP A 56 -5.09 -8.67 5.16
CA ASP A 56 -6.45 -9.11 4.93
C ASP A 56 -6.47 -10.52 4.30
N ALA A 57 -6.93 -11.50 5.09
CA ALA A 57 -7.04 -12.89 4.67
C ALA A 57 -8.07 -13.08 3.53
N ASP A 58 -9.13 -12.26 3.48
CA ASP A 58 -10.18 -12.35 2.47
C ASP A 58 -9.75 -11.76 1.13
N ALA A 59 -8.71 -10.90 1.13
CA ALA A 59 -8.16 -10.33 -0.08
C ALA A 59 -7.28 -11.31 -0.88
N GLN A 60 -6.96 -12.48 -0.33
CA GLN A 60 -6.21 -13.56 -1.00
C GLN A 60 -4.89 -13.08 -1.64
N TRP A 61 -4.20 -12.15 -0.98
CA TRP A 61 -2.87 -11.72 -1.41
C TRP A 61 -1.91 -12.92 -1.49
N PRO A 62 -1.10 -13.08 -2.54
CA PRO A 62 0.05 -13.97 -2.48
C PRO A 62 0.92 -13.57 -1.28
N LEU A 63 1.24 -14.50 -0.38
CA LEU A 63 1.96 -14.20 0.86
C LEU A 63 3.25 -13.41 0.63
N SER A 64 3.98 -13.74 -0.43
CA SER A 64 5.20 -13.01 -0.82
C SER A 64 4.94 -11.56 -1.19
N GLU A 65 3.82 -11.27 -1.85
CA GLU A 65 3.45 -9.93 -2.30
C GLU A 65 2.89 -9.10 -1.14
N GLY A 66 2.03 -9.68 -0.31
CA GLY A 66 1.54 -9.05 0.91
C GLY A 66 2.69 -8.69 1.87
N SER A 67 3.64 -9.61 2.07
CA SER A 67 4.84 -9.37 2.89
C SER A 67 5.71 -8.25 2.33
N PHE A 68 5.97 -8.28 1.02
CA PHE A 68 6.80 -7.29 0.36
C PHE A 68 6.19 -5.88 0.43
N LEU A 69 4.91 -5.75 0.07
CA LEU A 69 4.18 -4.48 0.11
C LEU A 69 4.02 -3.97 1.55
N GLY A 70 3.74 -4.86 2.51
CA GLY A 70 3.65 -4.50 3.94
C GLY A 70 4.95 -3.91 4.47
N LYS A 71 6.09 -4.54 4.18
CA LYS A 71 7.41 -4.01 4.55
C LYS A 71 7.67 -2.64 3.92
N GLN A 72 7.37 -2.46 2.64
CA GLN A 72 7.51 -1.16 1.99
C GLN A 72 6.62 -0.10 2.65
N ALA A 73 5.35 -0.40 2.89
CA ALA A 73 4.40 0.49 3.54
C ALA A 73 4.88 0.93 4.94
N VAL A 74 5.44 0.01 5.73
CA VAL A 74 6.04 0.31 7.04
C VAL A 74 7.25 1.26 6.90
N THR A 75 8.17 1.00 5.96
CA THR A 75 9.33 1.90 5.78
C THR A 75 8.94 3.31 5.32
N LEU A 76 7.87 3.43 4.55
CA LEU A 76 7.32 4.71 4.14
C LEU A 76 6.64 5.48 5.29
N THR A 77 6.32 4.82 6.40
CA THR A 77 5.64 5.41 7.57
C THR A 77 6.56 5.60 8.78
N PHE A 78 7.88 5.51 8.60
CA PHE A 78 8.84 5.81 9.66
C PHE A 78 8.65 7.23 10.22
N PHE A 79 8.61 7.33 11.54
CA PHE A 79 8.38 8.57 12.26
C PHE A 79 9.39 9.66 11.85
N ASP A 80 10.68 9.30 11.80
CA ASP A 80 11.74 10.19 11.32
C ASP A 80 11.70 10.32 9.78
N PRO A 81 11.45 11.53 9.22
CA PRO A 81 11.43 11.76 7.77
C PRO A 81 12.76 11.46 7.07
N SER A 82 13.89 11.56 7.77
CA SER A 82 15.21 11.27 7.20
C SER A 82 15.42 9.78 6.94
N SER A 83 14.67 8.93 7.64
CA SER A 83 14.70 7.48 7.48
C SER A 83 13.72 6.97 6.41
N ARG A 84 12.80 7.82 5.93
CA ARG A 84 11.87 7.48 4.83
C ARG A 84 12.56 7.62 3.48
N GLN A 85 12.20 6.78 2.52
CA GLN A 85 12.51 7.01 1.10
C GLN A 85 11.52 8.02 0.51
N THR A 86 11.85 8.70 -0.60
CA THR A 86 10.83 9.45 -1.37
C THR A 86 10.09 8.50 -2.30
N VAL A 87 8.90 8.88 -2.78
CA VAL A 87 8.18 8.09 -3.79
C VAL A 87 9.02 7.92 -5.07
N ALA A 88 9.69 8.99 -5.51
CA ALA A 88 10.59 8.92 -6.66
C ALA A 88 11.76 7.96 -6.45
N ALA A 89 12.33 7.90 -5.24
CA ALA A 89 13.41 6.95 -4.92
C ALA A 89 12.89 5.50 -4.89
N LEU A 90 11.68 5.28 -4.34
CA LEU A 90 11.02 3.98 -4.31
C LEU A 90 10.83 3.43 -5.73
N GLU A 91 10.26 4.24 -6.62
CA GLU A 91 10.01 3.89 -8.02
C GLU A 91 11.29 3.49 -8.77
N GLN A 92 12.41 4.14 -8.45
CA GLN A 92 13.70 3.85 -9.07
C GLN A 92 14.35 2.57 -8.54
N GLY A 93 13.91 2.08 -7.38
CA GLY A 93 14.44 0.91 -6.70
C GLY A 93 14.31 -0.39 -7.50
N ASN A 94 15.35 -1.23 -7.46
CA ASN A 94 15.35 -2.52 -8.15
C ASN A 94 14.27 -3.46 -7.62
N ASP A 95 14.02 -3.43 -6.31
CA ASP A 95 13.02 -4.29 -5.67
C ASP A 95 11.61 -3.95 -6.13
N PHE A 96 11.29 -2.65 -6.25
CA PHE A 96 10.01 -2.19 -6.76
C PHE A 96 9.82 -2.57 -8.24
N LYS A 97 10.84 -2.38 -9.07
CA LYS A 97 10.80 -2.80 -10.48
C LYS A 97 10.63 -4.32 -10.62
N ALA A 98 11.32 -5.11 -9.81
CA ALA A 98 11.18 -6.56 -9.80
C ALA A 98 9.79 -6.99 -9.35
N HIS A 99 9.17 -6.26 -8.41
CA HIS A 99 7.77 -6.47 -8.01
C HIS A 99 6.80 -6.19 -9.16
N LEU A 100 6.93 -5.06 -9.85
CA LEU A 100 6.08 -4.76 -11.01
C LEU A 100 6.15 -5.85 -12.08
N GLN A 101 7.36 -6.33 -12.40
CA GLN A 101 7.54 -7.43 -13.36
C GLN A 101 6.84 -8.72 -12.93
N ARG A 102 6.84 -9.05 -11.63
CA ARG A 102 6.10 -10.22 -11.12
C ARG A 102 4.59 -10.00 -11.17
N ALA A 103 4.13 -8.80 -10.82
CA ALA A 103 2.72 -8.45 -10.88
C ALA A 103 2.16 -8.56 -12.32
N ASP A 104 2.89 -8.06 -13.32
CA ASP A 104 2.51 -8.16 -14.72
C ASP A 104 2.42 -9.62 -15.21
N GLN A 105 3.30 -10.49 -14.72
CA GLN A 105 3.25 -11.93 -15.04
C GLN A 105 2.04 -12.62 -14.42
N LEU A 106 1.67 -12.25 -13.19
CA LEU A 106 0.50 -12.78 -12.50
C LEU A 106 -0.80 -12.33 -13.18
N SER A 107 -0.92 -11.06 -13.56
CA SER A 107 -2.10 -10.56 -14.27
C SER A 107 -2.27 -11.22 -15.65
N SER A 108 -1.16 -11.41 -16.38
CA SER A 108 -1.19 -12.06 -17.70
C SER A 108 -1.58 -13.55 -17.62
N SER A 109 -1.39 -14.19 -16.46
CA SER A 109 -1.73 -15.60 -16.23
C SER A 109 -3.19 -15.80 -15.80
N GLN A 110 -3.88 -14.72 -15.38
CA GLN A 110 -5.27 -14.73 -14.93
C GLN A 110 -6.28 -14.29 -16.02
N ASP A 111 -5.80 -13.92 -17.22
CA ASP A 111 -6.65 -13.42 -18.32
C ASP A 111 -7.34 -14.56 -19.10
N GLY A 112 -7.96 -15.48 -18.35
CA GLY A 112 -8.93 -16.45 -18.83
C GLY A 112 -10.29 -16.12 -18.23
N SER A 113 -11.11 -15.39 -18.99
CA SER A 113 -12.54 -15.10 -18.79
C SER A 113 -12.96 -14.11 -17.68
N LEU A 114 -13.04 -12.83 -18.07
CA LEU A 114 -14.20 -11.99 -17.75
C LEU A 114 -14.63 -11.22 -19.01
N PRO A 115 -15.86 -11.42 -19.55
CA PRO A 115 -16.34 -10.62 -20.66
C PRO A 115 -16.73 -9.22 -20.14
N LEU A 116 -15.91 -8.22 -20.43
CA LEU A 116 -16.31 -6.81 -20.40
C LEU A 116 -17.31 -6.55 -21.55
N GLN A 117 -18.58 -6.87 -21.35
CA GLN A 117 -19.64 -6.32 -22.19
C GLN A 117 -20.01 -4.93 -21.64
N ALA A 118 -19.31 -3.92 -22.13
CA ALA A 118 -19.81 -2.55 -22.10
C ALA A 118 -20.85 -2.41 -23.23
N GLU A 119 -22.11 -2.76 -22.95
CA GLU A 119 -23.21 -2.33 -23.81
C GLU A 119 -23.46 -0.83 -23.57
N VAL A 120 -22.83 0.00 -24.40
CA VAL A 120 -23.24 1.39 -24.61
C VAL A 120 -24.53 1.36 -25.42
N VAL A 121 -25.68 1.27 -24.76
CA VAL A 121 -26.97 1.53 -25.43
C VAL A 121 -27.20 3.04 -25.44
N GLY A 122 -26.63 3.69 -26.44
CA GLY A 122 -27.17 4.91 -26.99
C GLY A 122 -28.14 4.54 -28.12
N ALA A 123 -29.43 4.70 -27.91
CA ALA A 123 -30.40 4.74 -28.99
C ALA A 123 -31.41 5.86 -28.72
N ALA A 124 -31.41 6.80 -29.66
CA ALA A 124 -32.25 7.96 -29.74
C ALA A 124 -33.75 7.63 -29.67
N SER A 125 -34.53 8.53 -29.05
CA SER A 125 -35.63 9.28 -29.68
C SER A 125 -36.10 10.38 -28.73
#